data_AF-A0A1I3TJN7-F1
#
_entry.id   AF-A0A1I3TJN7-F1
#
_cell.length_a   1.000
_cell.length_b   1.000
_cell.length_c   1.000
_cell.angle_alpha   90.00
_cell.angle_beta   90.00
_cell.angle_gamma   90.00
#
_symmetry.space_group_name_H-M   'P 1'
#
loop_
_entity.id
_entity.type
_entity.pdbx_description
1 polymer ?
#
loop_
_entity_poly.entity_id
_entity_poly.type
_entity_poly.pdbx_seq_one_letter_code
_entity_poly.pdbx_strand_id
1 'polypeptide(L)'
;MSAAADTSRSYRSGMSLFLDPPPAPPAGEVGTLAWLRASAARFSSGAEHARRRKLVDEQLAAVDPAGLRTLVATADVGPDFARRALVAALAEALGARDDVVDAVLTVAGGYRTGEPSPGAEDAVALLARQWGTDEAAANRISLLVQACDATAALIRGDDPPVPTTRRVAGDGTVITVDLAEHPFGAGPHACPGREHALAMAQGAAIALRRAEFAALHRGARPLLLPNAWDHASAAAFVAMGFPAVGTTSLGVAASAGLPDGTGATRHETLDLARRLAGLPCLLSVDIETGFSTDPREVAALTAELAALGVAGVNLEDAVGDVDRQRELIAAARSSGLFVNARTDTHWLRTGDDREAIGRCQSYVDAGAHAVFVPGMRDERSISALVAAVDAAVNVLYSPDGPGYRRLGELGVARVSCGSLPFRVALGAAVATVEAVAAGRPVPGGAVSYAEVVARSGAAPR
;
A
#
# COMPACT_ATOMS: atom_id res chain seq x y z
N MET A 1 -26.93 52.09 -16.08
CA MET A 1 -27.29 51.70 -14.71
C MET A 1 -28.42 50.68 -14.78
N SER A 2 -28.10 49.40 -14.56
CA SER A 2 -29.05 48.39 -14.08
C SER A 2 -28.20 47.30 -13.44
N ALA A 3 -28.04 47.40 -12.13
CA ALA A 3 -27.40 46.38 -11.32
C ALA A 3 -28.36 45.20 -11.21
N ALA A 4 -28.01 44.06 -11.82
CA ALA A 4 -28.62 42.79 -11.47
C ALA A 4 -28.10 42.43 -10.08
N ALA A 5 -29.00 42.43 -9.10
CA ALA A 5 -28.70 42.12 -7.72
C ALA A 5 -28.20 40.67 -7.60
N ASP A 6 -27.00 40.52 -7.07
CA ASP A 6 -26.47 39.26 -6.57
C ASP A 6 -27.25 38.89 -5.30
N THR A 7 -28.33 38.13 -5.47
CA THR A 7 -29.05 37.49 -4.37
C THR A 7 -28.41 36.15 -4.06
N SER A 8 -27.23 36.16 -3.45
CA SER A 8 -26.68 34.99 -2.78
C SER A 8 -27.48 34.74 -1.49
N ARG A 9 -28.57 33.99 -1.62
CA ARG A 9 -29.25 33.39 -0.46
C ARG A 9 -28.23 32.46 0.21
N SER A 10 -27.73 32.85 1.38
CA SER A 10 -26.85 32.02 2.20
C SER A 10 -27.64 30.81 2.70
N TYR A 11 -27.55 29.68 1.99
CA TYR A 11 -27.90 28.40 2.59
C TYR A 11 -26.76 28.00 3.53
N ARG A 12 -27.07 27.67 4.78
CA ARG A 12 -26.07 27.04 5.67
C ARG A 12 -25.62 25.73 4.99
N SER A 13 -24.30 25.54 4.82
CA SER A 13 -23.73 24.42 4.04
C SER A 13 -24.37 23.07 4.39
N GLY A 14 -24.53 22.79 5.70
CA GLY A 14 -25.11 21.54 6.19
C GLY A 14 -26.58 21.31 5.83
N MET A 15 -27.44 22.35 5.79
CA MET A 15 -28.84 22.18 5.39
C MET A 15 -29.00 21.95 3.88
N SER A 16 -28.07 22.50 3.08
CA SER A 16 -28.08 22.39 1.62
C SER A 16 -27.86 20.97 1.13
N LEU A 17 -27.18 20.13 1.92
CA LEU A 17 -26.87 18.75 1.55
C LEU A 17 -28.09 17.83 1.49
N PHE A 18 -29.16 18.20 2.23
CA PHE A 18 -30.43 17.48 2.29
C PHE A 18 -31.43 17.89 1.21
N LEU A 19 -31.08 18.89 0.38
CA LEU A 19 -31.86 19.23 -0.80
C LEU A 19 -31.80 18.11 -1.84
N ASP A 20 -32.75 18.10 -2.77
CA ASP A 20 -32.80 17.13 -3.85
C ASP A 20 -31.68 17.39 -4.89
N PRO A 21 -31.16 16.36 -5.57
CA PRO A 21 -30.33 16.54 -6.75
C PRO A 21 -31.13 17.18 -7.90
N PRO A 22 -30.46 17.75 -8.92
CA PRO A 22 -31.10 18.14 -10.16
C PRO A 22 -31.96 16.99 -10.72
N PRO A 23 -33.11 17.31 -11.36
CA PRO A 23 -33.98 16.29 -11.93
C PRO A 23 -33.20 15.39 -12.89
N ALA A 24 -33.62 14.12 -12.94
CA ALA A 24 -33.02 13.13 -13.82
C ALA A 24 -32.99 13.67 -15.26
N PRO A 25 -31.88 13.46 -16.00
CA PRO A 25 -31.86 13.82 -17.40
C PRO A 25 -32.94 13.04 -18.16
N PRO A 26 -33.46 13.59 -19.27
CA PRO A 26 -34.44 12.88 -20.09
C PRO A 26 -33.89 11.51 -20.50
N ALA A 27 -34.77 10.50 -20.45
CA ALA A 27 -34.41 9.15 -20.83
C ALA A 27 -33.96 9.13 -22.31
N GLY A 28 -32.74 8.66 -22.55
CA GLY A 28 -32.21 8.40 -23.88
C GLY A 28 -32.48 6.97 -24.35
N GLU A 29 -31.97 6.64 -25.53
CA GLU A 29 -31.99 5.27 -26.05
C GLU A 29 -31.22 4.32 -25.10
N VAL A 30 -31.73 3.10 -24.93
CA VAL A 30 -31.12 2.09 -24.07
C VAL A 30 -29.69 1.79 -24.52
N GLY A 31 -28.76 1.70 -23.58
CA GLY A 31 -27.34 1.51 -23.88
C GLY A 31 -26.59 2.80 -24.20
N THR A 32 -27.22 3.97 -24.00
CA THR A 32 -26.55 5.28 -24.10
C THR A 32 -26.16 5.88 -22.76
N LEU A 33 -25.27 6.89 -22.79
CA LEU A 33 -24.93 7.67 -21.59
C LEU A 33 -26.15 8.35 -20.97
N ALA A 34 -27.09 8.82 -21.82
CA ALA A 34 -28.34 9.42 -21.39
C ALA A 34 -29.24 8.41 -20.65
N TRP A 35 -29.39 7.18 -21.18
CA TRP A 35 -30.09 6.09 -20.50
C TRP A 35 -29.46 5.76 -19.14
N LEU A 36 -28.12 5.65 -19.09
CA LEU A 36 -27.40 5.30 -17.87
C LEU A 36 -27.60 6.37 -16.78
N ARG A 37 -27.48 7.65 -17.13
CA ARG A 37 -27.72 8.76 -16.18
C ARG A 37 -29.19 8.86 -15.77
N ALA A 38 -30.14 8.64 -16.69
CA ALA A 38 -31.56 8.67 -16.37
C ALA A 38 -31.98 7.54 -15.43
N SER A 39 -31.26 6.41 -15.44
CA SER A 39 -31.56 5.20 -14.65
C SER A 39 -30.81 5.10 -13.32
N ALA A 40 -29.87 6.02 -13.03
CA ALA A 40 -29.02 5.94 -11.84
C ALA A 40 -29.63 6.62 -10.61
N ALA A 41 -29.36 6.07 -9.41
CA ALA A 41 -29.76 6.68 -8.14
C ALA A 41 -29.20 8.11 -7.95
N ARG A 42 -28.00 8.40 -8.46
CA ARG A 42 -27.33 9.70 -8.31
C ARG A 42 -28.17 10.88 -8.82
N PHE A 43 -29.00 10.65 -9.84
CA PHE A 43 -29.76 11.69 -10.52
C PHE A 43 -31.27 11.60 -10.22
N SER A 44 -31.68 10.86 -9.18
CA SER A 44 -33.08 10.75 -8.78
C SER A 44 -33.32 11.21 -7.34
N SER A 45 -34.59 11.48 -7.03
CA SER A 45 -35.07 11.82 -5.69
C SER A 45 -36.31 10.99 -5.31
N GLY A 46 -36.77 11.11 -4.07
CA GLY A 46 -38.00 10.48 -3.59
C GLY A 46 -38.03 8.94 -3.72
N ALA A 47 -39.18 8.40 -4.13
CA ALA A 47 -39.40 6.95 -4.22
C ALA A 47 -38.54 6.27 -5.29
N GLU A 48 -38.23 6.96 -6.39
CA GLU A 48 -37.36 6.45 -7.46
C GLU A 48 -35.91 6.34 -6.98
N HIS A 49 -35.41 7.34 -6.24
CA HIS A 49 -34.12 7.26 -5.56
C HIS A 49 -34.08 6.08 -4.59
N ALA A 50 -35.09 5.93 -3.73
CA ALA A 50 -35.13 4.83 -2.77
C ALA A 50 -35.06 3.45 -3.47
N ARG A 51 -35.81 3.26 -4.56
CA ARG A 51 -35.79 2.02 -5.35
C ARG A 51 -34.41 1.75 -5.95
N ARG A 52 -33.82 2.73 -6.64
CA ARG A 52 -32.50 2.57 -7.30
C ARG A 52 -31.37 2.44 -6.30
N ARG A 53 -31.46 3.16 -5.18
CA ARG A 53 -30.50 3.08 -4.09
C ARG A 53 -30.47 1.68 -3.48
N LYS A 54 -31.64 1.06 -3.29
CA LYS A 54 -31.74 -0.33 -2.84
C LYS A 54 -30.97 -1.30 -3.76
N LEU A 55 -31.09 -1.14 -5.08
CA LEU A 55 -30.31 -1.95 -6.05
C LEU A 55 -28.80 -1.78 -5.84
N VAL A 56 -28.33 -0.54 -5.64
CA VAL A 56 -26.91 -0.26 -5.39
C VAL A 56 -26.44 -0.87 -4.06
N ASP A 57 -27.22 -0.70 -2.99
CA ASP A 57 -26.89 -1.23 -1.67
C ASP A 57 -26.85 -2.78 -1.69
N GLU A 58 -27.77 -3.43 -2.41
CA GLU A 58 -27.76 -4.89 -2.61
C GLU A 58 -26.51 -5.38 -3.36
N GLN A 59 -26.04 -4.65 -4.37
CA GLN A 59 -24.78 -5.00 -5.06
C GLN A 59 -23.57 -4.84 -4.13
N LEU A 60 -23.48 -3.72 -3.39
CA LEU A 60 -22.35 -3.46 -2.49
C LEU A 60 -22.31 -4.40 -1.29
N ALA A 61 -23.47 -4.82 -0.77
CA ALA A 61 -23.55 -5.79 0.31
C ALA A 61 -22.96 -7.16 -0.05
N ALA A 62 -22.90 -7.49 -1.35
CA ALA A 62 -22.26 -8.71 -1.83
C ALA A 62 -20.75 -8.58 -2.06
N VAL A 63 -20.20 -7.36 -1.99
CA VAL A 63 -18.78 -7.08 -2.25
C VAL A 63 -18.06 -6.90 -0.92
N ASP A 64 -17.10 -7.79 -0.63
CA ASP A 64 -16.25 -7.69 0.56
C ASP A 64 -15.18 -6.59 0.40
N PRO A 65 -15.18 -5.54 1.25
CA PRO A 65 -14.15 -4.51 1.23
C PRO A 65 -12.74 -5.07 1.48
N ALA A 66 -12.57 -6.12 2.30
CA ALA A 66 -11.26 -6.70 2.55
C ALA A 66 -10.70 -7.36 1.28
N GLY A 67 -11.54 -8.11 0.55
CA GLY A 67 -11.22 -8.64 -0.77
C GLY A 67 -10.80 -7.55 -1.77
N LEU A 68 -11.55 -6.44 -1.85
CA LEU A 68 -11.17 -5.30 -2.72
C LEU A 68 -9.81 -4.71 -2.35
N ARG A 69 -9.55 -4.52 -1.06
CA ARG A 69 -8.25 -4.03 -0.59
C ARG A 69 -7.13 -4.96 -1.04
N THR A 70 -7.30 -6.28 -0.88
CA THR A 70 -6.31 -7.28 -1.28
C THR A 70 -6.05 -7.24 -2.80
N LEU A 71 -7.11 -7.22 -3.62
CA LEU A 71 -6.99 -7.15 -5.08
C LEU A 71 -6.21 -5.90 -5.53
N VAL A 72 -6.55 -4.73 -4.98
CA VAL A 72 -5.83 -3.49 -5.32
C VAL A 72 -4.41 -3.49 -4.74
N ALA A 73 -4.21 -4.03 -3.53
CA ALA A 73 -2.90 -4.11 -2.89
C ALA A 73 -1.93 -4.97 -3.67
N THR A 74 -2.36 -6.05 -4.33
CA THR A 74 -1.48 -6.95 -5.08
C THR A 74 -1.30 -6.56 -6.54
N ALA A 75 -2.17 -5.69 -7.08
CA ALA A 75 -2.13 -5.24 -8.47
C ALA A 75 -0.79 -4.56 -8.85
N ASP A 76 -0.41 -4.73 -10.11
CA ASP A 76 0.80 -4.10 -10.66
C ASP A 76 0.61 -2.59 -10.83
N VAL A 77 1.64 -1.83 -10.42
CA VAL A 77 1.63 -0.37 -10.52
C VAL A 77 2.14 0.04 -11.90
N GLY A 78 1.29 0.69 -12.67
CA GLY A 78 1.58 1.20 -14.01
C GLY A 78 0.88 2.53 -14.32
N PRO A 79 0.89 2.96 -15.60
CA PRO A 79 0.19 4.17 -16.03
C PRO A 79 -1.31 4.11 -15.66
N ASP A 80 -1.83 5.20 -15.12
CA ASP A 80 -3.23 5.32 -14.66
C ASP A 80 -3.65 4.24 -13.63
N PHE A 81 -2.68 3.74 -12.84
CA PHE A 81 -2.89 2.71 -11.82
C PHE A 81 -4.12 2.97 -10.94
N ALA A 82 -4.24 4.21 -10.42
CA ALA A 82 -5.31 4.58 -9.51
C ALA A 82 -6.70 4.23 -10.07
N ARG A 83 -6.98 4.58 -11.33
CA ARG A 83 -8.25 4.27 -11.98
C ARG A 83 -8.36 2.81 -12.41
N ARG A 84 -7.31 2.26 -13.03
CA ARG A 84 -7.34 0.90 -13.59
C ARG A 84 -7.51 -0.16 -12.50
N ALA A 85 -6.72 -0.10 -11.44
CA ALA A 85 -6.73 -1.10 -10.39
C ALA A 85 -8.07 -1.12 -9.63
N LEU A 86 -8.64 0.05 -9.32
CA LEU A 86 -9.92 0.12 -8.61
C LEU A 86 -11.08 -0.40 -9.47
N VAL A 87 -11.10 -0.05 -10.76
CA VAL A 87 -12.16 -0.51 -11.68
C VAL A 87 -12.05 -2.02 -11.88
N ALA A 88 -10.83 -2.54 -12.07
CA ALA A 88 -10.61 -3.99 -12.19
C ALA A 88 -11.08 -4.74 -10.94
N ALA A 89 -10.67 -4.31 -9.74
CA ALA A 89 -11.05 -4.96 -8.48
C ALA A 89 -12.58 -4.94 -8.25
N LEU A 90 -13.23 -3.79 -8.48
CA LEU A 90 -14.68 -3.69 -8.32
C LEU A 90 -15.44 -4.44 -9.40
N ALA A 91 -14.94 -4.48 -10.64
CA ALA A 91 -15.54 -5.23 -11.73
C ALA A 91 -15.46 -6.74 -11.47
N GLU A 92 -14.30 -7.24 -11.06
CA GLU A 92 -14.10 -8.64 -10.66
C GLU A 92 -15.06 -9.04 -9.54
N ALA A 93 -15.16 -8.22 -8.48
CA ALA A 93 -16.06 -8.49 -7.36
C ALA A 93 -17.56 -8.48 -7.76
N LEU A 94 -17.91 -7.81 -8.86
CA LEU A 94 -19.26 -7.78 -9.45
C LEU A 94 -19.46 -8.83 -10.55
N GLY A 95 -18.52 -9.76 -10.73
CA GLY A 95 -18.61 -10.84 -11.72
C GLY A 95 -18.44 -10.37 -13.16
N ALA A 96 -17.64 -9.34 -13.39
CA ALA A 96 -17.33 -8.83 -14.72
C ALA A 96 -16.20 -9.63 -15.41
N ARG A 97 -16.20 -9.62 -16.75
CA ARG A 97 -15.04 -9.94 -17.60
C ARG A 97 -14.10 -8.73 -17.74
N ASP A 98 -12.85 -8.98 -18.12
CA ASP A 98 -11.76 -7.99 -18.15
C ASP A 98 -11.97 -6.82 -19.15
N ASP A 99 -12.76 -7.01 -20.20
CA ASP A 99 -13.02 -6.02 -21.25
C ASP A 99 -13.82 -4.79 -20.76
N VAL A 100 -14.30 -4.82 -19.51
CA VAL A 100 -15.07 -3.75 -18.86
C VAL A 100 -14.20 -2.56 -18.45
N VAL A 101 -12.92 -2.76 -18.13
CA VAL A 101 -12.10 -1.70 -17.51
C VAL A 101 -11.99 -0.48 -18.41
N ASP A 102 -11.54 -0.67 -19.66
CA ASP A 102 -11.36 0.45 -20.61
C ASP A 102 -12.68 1.13 -20.97
N ALA A 103 -13.79 0.37 -21.03
CA ALA A 103 -15.12 0.91 -21.25
C ALA A 103 -15.56 1.81 -20.09
N VAL A 104 -15.37 1.38 -18.84
CA VAL A 104 -15.66 2.21 -17.66
C VAL A 104 -14.82 3.49 -17.64
N LEU A 105 -13.52 3.40 -17.94
CA LEU A 105 -12.63 4.57 -18.01
C LEU A 105 -13.11 5.59 -19.06
N THR A 106 -13.58 5.10 -20.21
CA THR A 106 -14.12 5.92 -21.29
C THR A 106 -15.42 6.63 -20.88
N VAL A 107 -16.32 5.91 -20.20
CA VAL A 107 -17.60 6.45 -19.73
C VAL A 107 -17.41 7.46 -18.58
N ALA A 108 -16.48 7.21 -17.66
CA ALA A 108 -16.25 8.05 -16.48
C ALA A 108 -15.99 9.52 -16.83
N GLY A 109 -15.22 9.79 -17.90
CA GLY A 109 -14.89 11.14 -18.35
C GLY A 109 -16.10 12.02 -18.70
N GLY A 110 -17.18 11.45 -19.25
CA GLY A 110 -18.41 12.17 -19.62
C GLY A 110 -19.57 11.98 -18.63
N TYR A 111 -19.49 10.97 -17.75
CA TYR A 111 -20.63 10.56 -16.92
C TYR A 111 -21.11 11.62 -15.94
N ARG A 112 -20.22 12.41 -15.34
CA ARG A 112 -20.62 13.42 -14.34
C ARG A 112 -21.30 14.62 -14.98
N THR A 113 -20.72 15.15 -16.06
CA THR A 113 -21.23 16.36 -16.75
C THR A 113 -22.42 16.04 -17.65
N GLY A 114 -22.43 14.86 -18.27
CA GLY A 114 -23.37 14.50 -19.33
C GLY A 114 -23.00 15.15 -20.68
N GLU A 115 -21.81 15.75 -20.77
CA GLU A 115 -21.30 16.28 -22.03
C GLU A 115 -20.91 15.12 -22.97
N PRO A 116 -21.03 15.30 -24.30
CA PRO A 116 -20.59 14.29 -25.25
C PRO A 116 -19.12 13.92 -25.02
N SER A 117 -18.86 12.64 -24.77
CA SER A 117 -17.53 12.09 -24.62
C SER A 117 -17.26 11.10 -25.76
N PRO A 118 -16.17 11.25 -26.52
CA PRO A 118 -15.84 10.33 -27.62
C PRO A 118 -15.82 8.87 -27.16
N GLY A 119 -16.54 8.00 -27.88
CA GLY A 119 -16.60 6.56 -27.57
C GLY A 119 -17.43 6.18 -26.34
N ALA A 120 -18.02 7.14 -25.62
CA ALA A 120 -18.83 6.83 -24.43
C ALA A 120 -20.07 6.00 -24.77
N GLU A 121 -20.74 6.26 -25.89
CA GLU A 121 -21.92 5.50 -26.30
C GLU A 121 -21.56 4.03 -26.61
N ASP A 122 -20.49 3.79 -27.38
CA ASP A 122 -20.00 2.44 -27.67
C ASP A 122 -19.59 1.70 -26.40
N ALA A 123 -18.97 2.42 -25.46
CA ALA A 123 -18.56 1.88 -24.17
C ALA A 123 -19.78 1.53 -23.28
N VAL A 124 -20.80 2.38 -23.19
CA VAL A 124 -22.03 2.05 -22.46
C VAL A 124 -22.74 0.85 -23.11
N ALA A 125 -22.80 0.80 -24.44
CA ALA A 125 -23.36 -0.34 -25.16
C ALA A 125 -22.60 -1.64 -24.87
N LEU A 126 -21.27 -1.60 -24.75
CA LEU A 126 -20.45 -2.75 -24.34
C LEU A 126 -20.79 -3.22 -22.94
N LEU A 127 -20.86 -2.29 -21.98
CA LEU A 127 -21.18 -2.59 -20.59
C LEU A 127 -22.61 -3.17 -20.46
N ALA A 128 -23.56 -2.65 -21.24
CA ALA A 128 -24.94 -3.14 -21.28
C ALA A 128 -25.04 -4.54 -21.90
N ARG A 129 -24.21 -4.90 -22.90
CA ARG A 129 -24.15 -6.28 -23.41
C ARG A 129 -23.72 -7.29 -22.35
N GLN A 130 -22.91 -6.86 -21.38
CA GLN A 130 -22.43 -7.74 -20.32
C GLN A 130 -23.46 -7.96 -19.20
N TRP A 131 -24.11 -6.90 -18.74
CA TRP A 131 -24.99 -6.98 -17.57
C TRP A 131 -26.48 -6.86 -17.88
N GLY A 132 -26.84 -6.60 -19.13
CA GLY A 132 -28.20 -6.35 -19.56
C GLY A 132 -28.53 -4.86 -19.65
N THR A 133 -29.79 -4.61 -19.95
CA THR A 133 -30.34 -3.27 -20.26
C THR A 133 -31.45 -2.86 -19.31
N ASP A 134 -31.65 -3.59 -18.21
CA ASP A 134 -32.62 -3.25 -17.18
C ASP A 134 -32.08 -2.21 -16.19
N GLU A 135 -32.94 -1.75 -15.28
CA GLU A 135 -32.58 -0.73 -14.29
C GLU A 135 -31.50 -1.23 -13.30
N ALA A 136 -31.46 -2.54 -13.03
CA ALA A 136 -30.44 -3.14 -12.17
C ALA A 136 -29.06 -3.09 -12.84
N ALA A 137 -28.97 -3.45 -14.13
CA ALA A 137 -27.77 -3.34 -14.93
C ALA A 137 -27.28 -1.89 -15.03
N ALA A 138 -28.18 -0.93 -15.26
CA ALA A 138 -27.83 0.48 -15.31
C ALA A 138 -27.22 0.99 -13.99
N ASN A 139 -27.76 0.56 -12.84
CA ASN A 139 -27.21 0.94 -11.53
C ASN A 139 -25.88 0.24 -11.23
N ARG A 140 -25.69 -1.02 -11.66
CA ARG A 140 -24.40 -1.71 -11.57
C ARG A 140 -23.31 -1.02 -12.41
N ILE A 141 -23.62 -0.67 -13.65
CA ILE A 141 -22.69 0.09 -14.51
C ILE A 141 -22.36 1.44 -13.89
N SER A 142 -23.40 2.15 -13.42
CA SER A 142 -23.25 3.45 -12.77
C SER A 142 -22.38 3.40 -11.51
N LEU A 143 -22.40 2.29 -10.76
CA LEU A 143 -21.56 2.08 -9.59
C LEU A 143 -20.07 2.13 -9.97
N LEU A 144 -19.64 1.37 -10.97
CA LEU A 144 -18.25 1.34 -11.45
C LEU A 144 -17.80 2.70 -11.96
N VAL A 145 -18.63 3.32 -12.81
CA VAL A 145 -18.34 4.62 -13.41
C VAL A 145 -18.23 5.71 -12.35
N GLN A 146 -19.11 5.71 -11.34
CA GLN A 146 -19.05 6.69 -10.24
C GLN A 146 -17.87 6.46 -9.29
N ALA A 147 -17.50 5.20 -9.05
CA ALA A 147 -16.39 4.85 -8.18
C ALA A 147 -15.04 5.28 -8.79
N CYS A 148 -14.90 5.24 -10.12
CA CYS A 148 -13.65 5.47 -10.84
C CYS A 148 -12.94 6.78 -10.46
N ASP A 149 -13.48 7.94 -10.85
CA ASP A 149 -12.77 9.20 -10.64
C ASP A 149 -12.71 9.62 -9.17
N ALA A 150 -13.78 9.35 -8.41
CA ALA A 150 -13.85 9.72 -7.01
C ALA A 150 -12.86 8.91 -6.15
N THR A 151 -12.74 7.60 -6.37
CA THR A 151 -11.79 6.78 -5.62
C THR A 151 -10.36 7.04 -6.08
N ALA A 152 -10.14 7.31 -7.38
CA ALA A 152 -8.83 7.72 -7.86
C ALA A 152 -8.38 9.07 -7.25
N ALA A 153 -9.31 9.99 -7.00
CA ALA A 153 -9.05 11.23 -6.26
C ALA A 153 -8.63 10.97 -4.82
N LEU A 154 -9.36 10.09 -4.12
CA LEU A 154 -9.01 9.66 -2.77
C LEU A 154 -7.58 9.06 -2.69
N ILE A 155 -7.20 8.24 -3.68
CA ILE A 155 -5.85 7.63 -3.77
C ILE A 155 -4.75 8.70 -3.93
N ARG A 156 -5.04 9.80 -4.63
CA ARG A 156 -4.10 10.93 -4.78
C ARG A 156 -4.01 11.81 -3.53
N GLY A 157 -4.86 11.57 -2.53
CA GLY A 157 -4.95 12.39 -1.32
C GLY A 157 -5.91 13.58 -1.44
N ASP A 158 -6.79 13.60 -2.45
CA ASP A 158 -7.83 14.62 -2.56
C ASP A 158 -8.86 14.41 -1.44
N ASP A 159 -8.98 15.39 -0.53
CA ASP A 159 -10.00 15.40 0.55
C ASP A 159 -10.78 16.73 0.51
N PRO A 160 -12.08 16.70 0.18
CA PRO A 160 -12.89 15.52 -0.15
C PRO A 160 -12.63 14.99 -1.58
N PRO A 161 -12.79 13.68 -1.83
CA PRO A 161 -12.55 13.08 -3.14
C PRO A 161 -13.52 13.59 -4.23
N VAL A 162 -14.68 14.10 -3.80
CA VAL A 162 -15.59 14.89 -4.63
C VAL A 162 -15.78 16.23 -3.94
N PRO A 163 -15.25 17.35 -4.49
CA PRO A 163 -15.27 18.66 -3.82
C PRO A 163 -16.67 19.27 -3.72
N THR A 164 -17.52 19.02 -4.72
CA THR A 164 -18.81 19.68 -4.81
C THR A 164 -19.89 18.78 -5.40
N THR A 165 -21.14 19.09 -5.06
CA THR A 165 -22.33 18.44 -5.61
C THR A 165 -23.38 19.47 -6.00
N ARG A 166 -24.27 19.13 -6.93
CA ARG A 166 -25.36 20.02 -7.36
C ARG A 166 -26.65 19.66 -6.64
N ARG A 167 -27.44 20.66 -6.27
CA ARG A 167 -28.73 20.52 -5.56
C ARG A 167 -29.76 21.51 -6.08
N VAL A 168 -31.04 21.22 -5.88
CA VAL A 168 -32.16 22.09 -6.26
C VAL A 168 -32.73 22.75 -5.01
N ALA A 169 -32.66 24.07 -4.97
CA ALA A 169 -33.30 24.89 -3.96
C ALA A 169 -34.83 24.83 -4.06
N GLY A 170 -35.55 25.21 -3.00
CA GLY A 170 -37.01 25.20 -2.98
C GLY A 170 -37.69 26.12 -4.01
N ASP A 171 -36.95 27.04 -4.64
CA ASP A 171 -37.41 27.89 -5.75
C ASP A 171 -37.05 27.32 -7.14
N GLY A 172 -36.50 26.10 -7.20
CA GLY A 172 -36.09 25.43 -8.43
C GLY A 172 -34.67 25.77 -8.90
N THR A 173 -33.96 26.69 -8.21
CA THR A 173 -32.60 27.08 -8.59
C THR A 173 -31.62 25.94 -8.34
N VAL A 174 -30.76 25.65 -9.32
CA VAL A 174 -29.66 24.70 -9.12
C VAL A 174 -28.49 25.39 -8.44
N ILE A 175 -28.15 24.95 -7.23
CA ILE A 175 -27.02 25.44 -6.45
C ILE A 175 -25.88 24.41 -6.43
N THR A 176 -24.66 24.89 -6.23
CA THR A 176 -23.48 24.05 -5.95
C THR A 176 -23.23 24.03 -4.46
N VAL A 177 -23.05 22.84 -3.89
CA VAL A 177 -22.83 22.60 -2.47
C VAL A 177 -21.43 22.03 -2.28
N ASP A 178 -20.67 22.64 -1.36
CA ASP A 178 -19.36 22.19 -0.91
C ASP A 178 -19.48 20.93 -0.04
N LEU A 179 -18.57 19.98 -0.23
CA LEU A 179 -18.50 18.71 0.49
C LEU A 179 -17.34 18.63 1.49
N ALA A 180 -16.61 19.70 1.75
CA ALA A 180 -15.46 19.69 2.66
C ALA A 180 -15.79 19.13 4.06
N GLU A 181 -16.94 19.51 4.64
CA GLU A 181 -17.37 19.00 5.96
C GLU A 181 -18.03 17.61 5.88
N HIS A 182 -18.38 17.16 4.67
CA HIS A 182 -19.05 15.88 4.42
C HIS A 182 -18.47 15.19 3.17
N PRO A 183 -17.24 14.66 3.21
CA PRO A 183 -16.51 14.15 2.03
C PRO A 183 -17.21 13.04 1.24
N PHE A 184 -18.10 12.32 1.92
CA PHE A 184 -18.91 11.24 1.34
C PHE A 184 -20.41 11.59 1.27
N GLY A 185 -20.76 12.88 1.36
CA GLY A 185 -22.14 13.33 1.45
C GLY A 185 -22.80 13.04 2.80
N ALA A 186 -24.10 13.32 2.89
CA ALA A 186 -24.90 13.17 4.10
C ALA A 186 -26.35 12.79 3.78
N GLY A 187 -27.05 12.27 4.79
CA GLY A 187 -28.47 11.95 4.71
C GLY A 187 -28.79 10.89 3.64
N PRO A 188 -29.97 11.00 2.98
CA PRO A 188 -30.38 10.05 1.94
C PRO A 188 -29.38 9.91 0.77
N HIS A 189 -28.56 10.93 0.53
CA HIS A 189 -27.59 10.97 -0.58
C HIS A 189 -26.14 10.74 -0.12
N ALA A 190 -25.92 10.22 1.09
CA ALA A 190 -24.59 9.75 1.51
C ALA A 190 -24.09 8.61 0.60
N CYS A 191 -22.79 8.56 0.35
CA CYS A 191 -22.15 7.55 -0.50
C CYS A 191 -22.35 6.14 0.10
N PRO A 192 -22.98 5.20 -0.63
CA PRO A 192 -23.13 3.83 -0.14
C PRO A 192 -21.82 3.06 -0.11
N GLY A 193 -20.91 3.36 -1.04
CA GLY A 193 -19.63 2.67 -1.19
C GLY A 193 -18.48 3.30 -0.43
N ARG A 194 -18.73 4.05 0.65
CA ARG A 194 -17.66 4.72 1.43
C ARG A 194 -16.62 3.72 1.93
N GLU A 195 -17.07 2.61 2.50
CA GLU A 195 -16.20 1.56 3.03
C GLU A 195 -15.36 0.91 1.93
N HIS A 196 -16.00 0.54 0.80
CA HIS A 196 -15.33 -0.03 -0.37
C HIS A 196 -14.29 0.92 -0.97
N ALA A 197 -14.59 2.21 -1.09
CA ALA A 197 -13.66 3.21 -1.61
C ALA A 197 -12.44 3.38 -0.69
N LEU A 198 -12.65 3.41 0.64
CA LEU A 198 -11.56 3.47 1.61
C LEU A 198 -10.69 2.21 1.58
N ALA A 199 -11.31 1.03 1.47
CA ALA A 199 -10.59 -0.23 1.34
C ALA A 199 -9.71 -0.29 0.08
N MET A 200 -10.25 0.10 -1.08
CA MET A 200 -9.46 0.19 -2.32
C MET A 200 -8.34 1.23 -2.21
N ALA A 201 -8.59 2.38 -1.58
CA ALA A 201 -7.56 3.40 -1.38
C ALA A 201 -6.43 2.92 -0.45
N GLN A 202 -6.76 2.17 0.61
CA GLN A 202 -5.77 1.49 1.46
C GLN A 202 -4.95 0.48 0.65
N GLY A 203 -5.60 -0.31 -0.21
CA GLY A 203 -4.92 -1.26 -1.08
C GLY A 203 -3.96 -0.55 -2.04
N ALA A 204 -4.39 0.54 -2.66
CA ALA A 204 -3.56 1.34 -3.55
C ALA A 204 -2.33 1.92 -2.83
N ALA A 205 -2.50 2.41 -1.60
CA ALA A 205 -1.37 2.88 -0.79
C ALA A 205 -0.33 1.77 -0.53
N ILE A 206 -0.76 0.54 -0.25
CA ILE A 206 0.13 -0.62 -0.09
C ILE A 206 0.87 -0.92 -1.41
N ALA A 207 0.15 -0.99 -2.53
CA ALA A 207 0.73 -1.28 -3.84
C ALA A 207 1.77 -0.22 -4.26
N LEU A 208 1.45 1.07 -4.04
CA LEU A 208 2.34 2.20 -4.34
C LEU A 208 3.61 2.17 -3.48
N ARG A 209 3.49 1.91 -2.17
CA ARG A 209 4.65 1.77 -1.27
C ARG A 209 5.52 0.57 -1.65
N ARG A 210 4.92 -0.57 -1.99
CA ARG A 210 5.65 -1.74 -2.53
C ARG A 210 6.42 -1.35 -3.79
N ALA A 211 5.77 -0.68 -4.74
CA ALA A 211 6.38 -0.28 -6.00
C ALA A 211 7.54 0.71 -5.80
N GLU A 212 7.40 1.66 -4.89
CA GLU A 212 8.46 2.61 -4.50
C GLU A 212 9.66 1.87 -3.90
N PHE A 213 9.42 0.94 -2.97
CA PHE A 213 10.49 0.13 -2.38
C PHE A 213 11.15 -0.81 -3.39
N ALA A 214 10.37 -1.43 -4.29
CA ALA A 214 10.91 -2.25 -5.37
C ALA A 214 11.78 -1.44 -6.34
N ALA A 215 11.42 -0.18 -6.63
CA ALA A 215 12.21 0.70 -7.48
C ALA A 215 13.61 0.99 -6.88
N LEU A 216 13.75 1.06 -5.56
CA LEU A 216 15.05 1.23 -4.90
C LEU A 216 16.04 0.08 -5.19
N HIS A 217 15.53 -1.12 -5.52
CA HIS A 217 16.36 -2.30 -5.84
C HIS A 217 16.85 -2.33 -7.29
N ARG A 218 16.39 -1.40 -8.14
CA ARG A 218 16.77 -1.32 -9.57
C ARG A 218 17.75 -0.18 -9.87
N GLY A 219 18.25 0.49 -8.83
CA GLY A 219 19.18 1.61 -8.97
C GLY A 219 20.56 1.19 -9.49
N ALA A 220 21.32 2.14 -10.03
CA ALA A 220 22.70 1.90 -10.50
C ALA A 220 23.68 1.54 -9.37
N ARG A 221 23.31 1.79 -8.11
CA ARG A 221 24.02 1.33 -6.92
C ARG A 221 23.06 0.50 -6.07
N PRO A 222 23.56 -0.52 -5.34
CA PRO A 222 22.72 -1.28 -4.43
C PRO A 222 22.05 -0.37 -3.41
N LEU A 223 20.81 -0.67 -3.05
CA LEU A 223 20.16 -0.08 -1.90
C LEU A 223 20.97 -0.43 -0.64
N LEU A 224 21.63 0.56 -0.02
CA LEU A 224 22.20 0.39 1.32
C LEU A 224 21.07 0.57 2.34
N LEU A 225 20.72 -0.50 3.04
CA LEU A 225 19.63 -0.51 4.00
C LEU A 225 20.18 -0.59 5.44
N PRO A 226 20.20 0.54 6.19
CA PRO A 226 20.52 0.49 7.61
C PRO A 226 19.37 -0.18 8.38
N ASN A 227 19.71 -0.93 9.42
CA ASN A 227 18.73 -1.65 10.23
C ASN A 227 18.63 -1.04 11.63
N ALA A 228 17.44 -0.62 12.01
CA ALA A 228 17.09 -0.02 13.29
C ALA A 228 16.53 -1.06 14.28
N TRP A 229 16.66 -0.76 15.57
CA TRP A 229 16.09 -1.56 16.67
C TRP A 229 15.16 -0.74 17.58
N ASP A 230 15.12 0.59 17.39
CA ASP A 230 14.26 1.53 18.11
C ASP A 230 13.96 2.77 17.24
N HIS A 231 13.17 3.69 17.76
CA HIS A 231 12.86 4.95 17.06
C HIS A 231 14.10 5.84 16.90
N ALA A 232 14.98 5.91 17.89
CA ALA A 232 16.13 6.83 17.88
C ALA A 232 17.12 6.47 16.76
N SER A 233 17.43 5.19 16.60
CA SER A 233 18.26 4.67 15.51
C SER A 233 17.61 4.88 14.15
N ALA A 234 16.32 4.58 13.99
CA ALA A 234 15.60 4.81 12.74
C ALA A 234 15.58 6.30 12.36
N ALA A 235 15.23 7.19 13.29
CA ALA A 235 15.20 8.63 13.06
C ALA A 235 16.60 9.18 12.71
N ALA A 236 17.67 8.63 13.30
CA ALA A 236 19.03 8.99 12.93
C ALA A 236 19.35 8.59 11.47
N PHE A 237 18.94 7.40 11.02
CA PHE A 237 19.13 6.98 9.62
C PHE A 237 18.31 7.84 8.65
N VAL A 238 17.06 8.17 9.00
CA VAL A 238 16.23 9.07 8.21
C VAL A 238 16.87 10.46 8.10
N ALA A 239 17.42 11.00 9.19
CA ALA A 239 18.11 12.29 9.18
C ALA A 239 19.39 12.28 8.31
N MET A 240 19.99 11.12 8.05
CA MET A 240 21.08 10.95 7.10
C MET A 240 20.61 10.88 5.64
N GLY A 241 19.29 10.90 5.39
CA GLY A 241 18.70 10.86 4.06
C GLY A 241 18.51 9.45 3.50
N PHE A 242 18.54 8.40 4.34
CA PHE A 242 18.22 7.05 3.86
C PHE A 242 16.73 6.98 3.49
N PRO A 243 16.37 6.60 2.25
CA PRO A 243 14.98 6.54 1.80
C PRO A 243 14.23 5.34 2.39
N ALA A 244 14.97 4.36 2.91
CA ALA A 244 14.41 3.17 3.53
C ALA A 244 15.23 2.75 4.76
N VAL A 245 14.56 2.15 5.73
CA VAL A 245 15.13 1.58 6.96
C VAL A 245 14.62 0.15 7.13
N GLY A 246 15.50 -0.77 7.48
CA GLY A 246 15.15 -2.12 7.89
C GLY A 246 14.99 -2.22 9.41
N THR A 247 14.34 -3.25 9.94
CA THR A 247 14.51 -3.66 11.35
C THR A 247 15.52 -4.80 11.46
N THR A 248 15.96 -5.13 12.68
CA THR A 248 16.83 -6.30 12.93
C THR A 248 16.32 -7.08 14.14
N SER A 249 16.02 -8.37 13.95
CA SER A 249 15.50 -9.25 15.02
C SER A 249 16.41 -9.27 16.25
N LEU A 250 17.74 -9.40 16.08
CA LEU A 250 18.69 -9.40 17.19
C LEU A 250 18.59 -8.14 18.06
N GLY A 251 18.47 -6.97 17.43
CA GLY A 251 18.37 -5.71 18.16
C GLY A 251 17.04 -5.60 18.93
N VAL A 252 15.95 -6.08 18.34
CA VAL A 252 14.63 -6.16 18.99
C VAL A 252 14.67 -7.13 20.18
N ALA A 253 15.14 -8.35 19.95
CA ALA A 253 15.23 -9.40 20.97
C ALA A 253 16.11 -8.96 22.14
N ALA A 254 17.32 -8.48 21.87
CA ALA A 254 18.25 -8.05 22.91
C ALA A 254 17.73 -6.86 23.73
N SER A 255 17.04 -5.91 23.09
CA SER A 255 16.44 -4.77 23.78
C SER A 255 15.29 -5.18 24.69
N ALA A 256 14.60 -6.28 24.38
CA ALA A 256 13.52 -6.86 25.17
C ALA A 256 13.99 -7.88 26.21
N GLY A 257 15.28 -8.26 26.21
CA GLY A 257 15.79 -9.34 27.06
C GLY A 257 15.35 -10.74 26.62
N LEU A 258 15.02 -10.91 25.34
CA LEU A 258 14.55 -12.16 24.74
C LEU A 258 15.65 -12.81 23.86
N PRO A 259 15.59 -14.13 23.65
CA PRO A 259 16.48 -14.80 22.70
C PRO A 259 16.07 -14.54 21.24
N ASP A 260 17.04 -14.18 20.41
CA ASP A 260 16.86 -13.95 18.96
C ASP A 260 16.64 -15.26 18.19
N GLY A 261 15.87 -15.21 17.10
CA GLY A 261 15.64 -16.34 16.18
C GLY A 261 14.79 -17.47 16.75
N THR A 262 14.04 -17.22 17.84
CA THR A 262 13.19 -18.21 18.51
C THR A 262 11.70 -18.05 18.20
N GLY A 263 11.32 -17.01 17.47
CA GLY A 263 9.93 -16.62 17.28
C GLY A 263 9.28 -15.93 18.48
N ALA A 264 10.02 -15.66 19.56
CA ALA A 264 9.49 -15.06 20.79
C ALA A 264 9.20 -13.55 20.68
N THR A 265 9.62 -12.88 19.60
CA THR A 265 9.61 -11.40 19.50
C THR A 265 8.45 -10.83 18.68
N ARG A 266 7.39 -11.61 18.43
CA ARG A 266 6.24 -11.17 17.59
C ARG A 266 5.65 -9.86 18.09
N HIS A 267 5.45 -9.73 19.39
CA HIS A 267 4.83 -8.55 20.00
C HIS A 267 5.74 -7.33 19.86
N GLU A 268 7.02 -7.49 20.19
CA GLU A 268 8.07 -6.48 20.17
C GLU A 268 8.33 -5.96 18.75
N THR A 269 8.30 -6.86 17.77
CA THR A 269 8.45 -6.55 16.33
C THR A 269 7.29 -5.70 15.83
N LEU A 270 6.04 -6.07 16.16
CA LEU A 270 4.86 -5.28 15.80
C LEU A 270 4.86 -3.91 16.49
N ASP A 271 5.24 -3.87 17.76
CA ASP A 271 5.34 -2.62 18.52
C ASP A 271 6.41 -1.68 17.96
N LEU A 272 7.56 -2.23 17.54
CA LEU A 272 8.56 -1.44 16.84
C LEU A 272 8.01 -0.93 15.50
N ALA A 273 7.38 -1.78 14.69
CA ALA A 273 6.80 -1.37 13.41
C ALA A 273 5.79 -0.22 13.59
N ARG A 274 4.91 -0.29 14.59
CA ARG A 274 3.97 0.80 14.93
C ARG A 274 4.68 2.10 15.31
N ARG A 275 5.76 2.01 16.10
CA ARG A 275 6.58 3.19 16.47
C ARG A 275 7.29 3.82 15.28
N LEU A 276 7.66 3.02 14.28
CA LEU A 276 8.41 3.48 13.10
C LEU A 276 7.52 3.90 11.92
N ALA A 277 6.26 3.47 11.88
CA ALA A 277 5.33 3.67 10.76
C ALA A 277 5.16 5.13 10.32
N GLY A 278 5.30 6.08 11.26
CA GLY A 278 5.15 7.50 11.00
C GLY A 278 6.41 8.22 10.51
N LEU A 279 7.55 7.53 10.43
CA LEU A 279 8.78 8.14 9.92
C LEU A 279 8.69 8.35 8.40
N PRO A 280 9.28 9.43 7.85
CA PRO A 280 9.24 9.73 6.42
C PRO A 280 10.24 8.87 5.63
N CYS A 281 10.13 7.55 5.74
CA CYS A 281 10.92 6.56 5.01
C CYS A 281 10.12 5.28 4.75
N LEU A 282 10.59 4.47 3.81
CA LEU A 282 10.06 3.12 3.59
C LEU A 282 10.60 2.15 4.65
N LEU A 283 9.71 1.39 5.29
CA LEU A 283 10.09 0.43 6.32
C LEU A 283 10.10 -0.99 5.77
N SER A 284 11.19 -1.74 6.03
CA SER A 284 11.27 -3.18 5.81
C SER A 284 11.41 -3.90 7.15
N VAL A 285 10.45 -4.76 7.50
CA VAL A 285 10.41 -5.41 8.83
C VAL A 285 10.96 -6.83 8.75
N ASP A 286 11.95 -7.13 9.57
CA ASP A 286 12.42 -8.48 9.83
C ASP A 286 11.40 -9.22 10.71
N ILE A 287 10.77 -10.26 10.16
CA ILE A 287 9.73 -11.05 10.85
C ILE A 287 10.21 -12.46 11.20
N GLU A 288 11.53 -12.70 11.24
CA GLU A 288 12.11 -14.03 11.44
C GLU A 288 11.46 -15.04 10.45
N THR A 289 10.98 -16.18 10.95
CA THR A 289 10.25 -17.21 10.20
C THR A 289 8.77 -16.91 9.99
N GLY A 290 8.32 -15.70 10.34
CA GLY A 290 6.91 -15.28 10.33
C GLY A 290 6.18 -15.51 11.66
N PHE A 291 6.90 -15.93 12.71
CA PHE A 291 6.38 -16.23 14.06
C PHE A 291 5.31 -17.33 14.13
N SER A 292 5.06 -18.03 13.04
CA SER A 292 4.13 -19.14 12.95
C SER A 292 4.50 -20.05 11.80
N THR A 293 4.17 -21.32 11.93
CA THR A 293 4.24 -22.24 10.81
C THR A 293 2.98 -22.22 9.97
N ASP A 294 1.82 -21.69 10.43
CA ASP A 294 0.58 -21.64 9.64
C ASP A 294 0.62 -20.47 8.62
N PRO A 295 0.54 -20.74 7.30
CA PRO A 295 0.50 -19.68 6.28
C PRO A 295 -0.60 -18.64 6.53
N ARG A 296 -1.73 -19.02 7.13
CA ARG A 296 -2.82 -18.07 7.43
C ARG A 296 -2.41 -17.06 8.51
N GLU A 297 -1.63 -17.48 9.49
CA GLU A 297 -1.13 -16.58 10.54
C GLU A 297 -0.04 -15.64 9.99
N VAL A 298 0.80 -16.13 9.07
CA VAL A 298 1.78 -15.28 8.35
C VAL A 298 1.09 -14.28 7.42
N ALA A 299 0.02 -14.69 6.72
CA ALA A 299 -0.81 -13.77 5.93
C ALA A 299 -1.46 -12.71 6.82
N ALA A 300 -1.99 -13.08 7.99
CA ALA A 300 -2.58 -12.13 8.93
C ALA A 300 -1.56 -11.13 9.48
N LEU A 301 -0.36 -11.61 9.85
CA LEU A 301 0.74 -10.76 10.32
C LEU A 301 1.17 -9.75 9.24
N THR A 302 1.38 -10.23 8.02
CA THR A 302 1.82 -9.36 6.92
C THR A 302 0.73 -8.39 6.48
N ALA A 303 -0.55 -8.76 6.55
CA ALA A 303 -1.67 -7.85 6.36
C ALA A 303 -1.70 -6.75 7.45
N GLU A 304 -1.43 -7.09 8.72
CA GLU A 304 -1.32 -6.10 9.80
C GLU A 304 -0.17 -5.11 9.54
N LEU A 305 1.01 -5.62 9.15
CA LEU A 305 2.16 -4.77 8.79
C LEU A 305 1.87 -3.88 7.58
N ALA A 306 1.20 -4.41 6.55
CA ALA A 306 0.80 -3.64 5.38
C ALA A 306 -0.16 -2.50 5.74
N ALA A 307 -1.11 -2.75 6.64
CA ALA A 307 -2.03 -1.73 7.14
C ALA A 307 -1.32 -0.62 7.93
N LEU A 308 -0.15 -0.91 8.53
CA LEU A 308 0.71 0.10 9.17
C LEU A 308 1.55 0.91 8.17
N GLY A 309 1.52 0.58 6.87
CA GLY A 309 2.32 1.26 5.85
C GLY A 309 3.75 0.73 5.70
N VAL A 310 4.03 -0.47 6.23
CA VAL A 310 5.27 -1.21 5.93
C VAL A 310 5.37 -1.45 4.43
N ALA A 311 6.57 -1.33 3.87
CA ALA A 311 6.81 -1.50 2.44
C ALA A 311 7.28 -2.92 2.07
N GLY A 312 7.94 -3.61 3.00
CA GLY A 312 8.40 -4.98 2.79
C GLY A 312 8.75 -5.74 4.06
N VAL A 313 9.03 -7.02 3.93
CA VAL A 313 9.42 -7.91 5.03
C VAL A 313 10.60 -8.80 4.64
N ASN A 314 11.41 -9.19 5.63
CA ASN A 314 12.32 -10.32 5.49
C ASN A 314 11.65 -11.54 6.13
N LEU A 315 11.59 -12.66 5.40
CA LEU A 315 11.01 -13.92 5.87
C LEU A 315 12.03 -15.04 5.67
N GLU A 316 12.51 -15.63 6.75
CA GLU A 316 13.58 -16.63 6.72
C GLU A 316 13.05 -18.06 6.80
N ASP A 317 13.81 -18.99 6.23
CA ASP A 317 13.48 -20.42 6.27
C ASP A 317 13.97 -21.11 7.55
N ALA A 318 14.92 -20.50 8.27
CA ALA A 318 15.70 -21.13 9.35
C ALA A 318 16.22 -22.55 8.95
N VAL A 319 16.42 -22.75 7.63
CA VAL A 319 16.70 -24.00 6.91
C VAL A 319 15.69 -25.14 7.16
N GLY A 320 14.41 -24.78 7.29
CA GLY A 320 13.30 -25.72 7.23
C GLY A 320 13.06 -26.31 5.84
N ASP A 321 11.90 -26.94 5.70
CA ASP A 321 11.42 -27.53 4.45
C ASP A 321 11.14 -26.47 3.37
N VAL A 322 11.56 -26.74 2.13
CA VAL A 322 11.48 -25.78 1.01
C VAL A 322 10.03 -25.55 0.60
N ASP A 323 9.21 -26.60 0.51
CA ASP A 323 7.82 -26.46 0.08
C ASP A 323 6.99 -25.72 1.12
N ARG A 324 7.23 -25.98 2.41
CA ARG A 324 6.61 -25.19 3.47
C ARG A 324 7.00 -23.72 3.39
N GLN A 325 8.28 -23.41 3.15
CA GLN A 325 8.71 -22.02 3.02
C GLN A 325 8.05 -21.32 1.81
N ARG A 326 7.85 -22.02 0.69
CA ARG A 326 7.13 -21.48 -0.47
C ARG A 326 5.69 -21.11 -0.13
N GLU A 327 4.99 -21.94 0.66
CA GLU A 327 3.64 -21.63 1.14
C GLU A 327 3.62 -20.37 2.03
N LEU A 328 4.61 -20.22 2.92
CA LEU A 328 4.73 -19.02 3.77
C LEU A 328 5.05 -17.76 2.98
N ILE A 329 5.91 -17.86 1.95
CA ILE A 329 6.22 -16.76 1.03
C ILE A 329 4.97 -16.34 0.25
N ALA A 330 4.23 -17.31 -0.31
CA ALA A 330 2.99 -17.03 -1.03
C ALA A 330 1.94 -16.36 -0.12
N ALA A 331 1.83 -16.82 1.14
CA ALA A 331 0.97 -16.21 2.14
C ALA A 331 1.39 -14.76 2.47
N ALA A 332 2.68 -14.51 2.71
CA ALA A 332 3.19 -13.17 2.93
C ALA A 332 2.93 -12.25 1.71
N ARG A 333 3.06 -12.79 0.50
CA ARG A 333 2.86 -12.06 -0.76
C ARG A 333 1.42 -11.56 -0.95
N SER A 334 0.44 -12.26 -0.39
CA SER A 334 -0.98 -11.93 -0.48
C SER A 334 -1.34 -10.58 0.16
N SER A 335 -0.52 -10.10 1.11
CA SER A 335 -0.68 -8.78 1.75
C SER A 335 -0.34 -7.60 0.82
N GLY A 336 0.32 -7.85 -0.31
CA GLY A 336 0.86 -6.82 -1.19
C GLY A 336 2.23 -6.27 -0.76
N LEU A 337 2.83 -6.75 0.33
CA LEU A 337 4.18 -6.34 0.75
C LEU A 337 5.29 -6.85 -0.18
N PHE A 338 6.41 -6.13 -0.22
CA PHE A 338 7.64 -6.63 -0.82
C PHE A 338 8.26 -7.73 0.06
N VAL A 339 8.31 -8.96 -0.43
CA VAL A 339 8.87 -10.11 0.29
C VAL A 339 10.32 -10.34 -0.12
N ASN A 340 11.24 -10.23 0.85
CA ASN A 340 12.65 -10.58 0.74
C ASN A 340 12.86 -11.95 1.42
N ALA A 341 12.88 -13.03 0.62
CA ALA A 341 12.98 -14.38 1.12
C ALA A 341 14.42 -14.70 1.54
N ARG A 342 14.61 -15.06 2.80
CA ARG A 342 15.91 -15.37 3.39
C ARG A 342 16.10 -16.88 3.49
N THR A 343 17.29 -17.35 3.10
CA THR A 343 17.72 -18.72 3.41
C THR A 343 18.97 -18.71 4.27
N ASP A 344 18.94 -19.53 5.32
CA ASP A 344 19.97 -19.56 6.35
C ASP A 344 21.04 -20.64 6.15
N THR A 345 21.12 -21.24 4.96
CA THR A 345 22.10 -22.29 4.61
C THR A 345 23.53 -21.92 4.97
N HIS A 346 23.94 -20.68 4.66
CA HIS A 346 25.28 -20.15 4.98
C HIS A 346 25.38 -19.61 6.41
N TRP A 347 24.29 -19.06 6.96
CA TRP A 347 24.26 -18.52 8.31
C TRP A 347 24.43 -19.63 9.36
N LEU A 348 23.69 -20.73 9.19
CA LEU A 348 23.75 -21.92 10.03
C LEU A 348 24.85 -22.90 9.62
N ARG A 349 25.50 -22.67 8.47
CA ARG A 349 26.57 -23.52 7.90
C ARG A 349 26.12 -24.96 7.67
N THR A 350 24.87 -25.13 7.23
CA THR A 350 24.22 -26.42 7.00
C THR A 350 24.12 -26.81 5.53
N GLY A 351 24.28 -25.85 4.61
CA GLY A 351 24.20 -26.08 3.17
C GLY A 351 25.39 -25.48 2.40
N ASP A 352 25.37 -25.66 1.08
CA ASP A 352 26.35 -25.10 0.13
C ASP A 352 25.71 -24.10 -0.85
N ASP A 353 26.52 -23.50 -1.72
CA ASP A 353 26.08 -22.54 -2.73
C ASP A 353 24.97 -23.12 -3.63
N ARG A 354 25.04 -24.41 -3.96
CA ARG A 354 24.07 -25.06 -4.85
C ARG A 354 22.72 -25.17 -4.17
N GLU A 355 22.69 -25.59 -2.91
CA GLU A 355 21.45 -25.62 -2.13
C GLU A 355 20.87 -24.23 -1.94
N ALA A 356 21.71 -23.24 -1.56
CA ALA A 356 21.27 -21.86 -1.37
C ALA A 356 20.63 -21.29 -2.65
N ILE A 357 21.24 -21.50 -3.82
CA ILE A 357 20.70 -21.06 -5.11
C ILE A 357 19.38 -21.78 -5.43
N GLY A 358 19.30 -23.09 -5.23
CA GLY A 358 18.08 -23.86 -5.50
C GLY A 358 16.89 -23.42 -4.63
N ARG A 359 17.15 -23.11 -3.35
CA ARG A 359 16.14 -22.51 -2.45
C ARG A 359 15.72 -21.13 -2.92
N CYS A 360 16.67 -20.26 -3.25
CA CYS A 360 16.38 -18.93 -3.76
C CYS A 360 15.52 -18.96 -5.03
N GLN A 361 15.83 -19.85 -5.99
CA GLN A 361 15.00 -20.05 -7.19
C GLN A 361 13.58 -20.49 -6.82
N SER A 362 13.45 -21.47 -5.93
CA SER A 362 12.15 -21.96 -5.44
C SER A 362 11.33 -20.87 -4.74
N TYR A 363 12.01 -19.93 -4.06
CA TYR A 363 11.37 -18.81 -3.37
C TYR A 363 10.93 -17.70 -4.33
N VAL A 364 11.72 -17.44 -5.38
CA VAL A 364 11.32 -16.56 -6.48
C VAL A 364 10.09 -17.13 -7.20
N ASP A 365 10.08 -18.44 -7.49
CA ASP A 365 8.92 -19.14 -8.08
C ASP A 365 7.66 -19.05 -7.19
N ALA A 366 7.83 -18.94 -5.87
CA ALA A 366 6.74 -18.72 -4.91
C ALA A 366 6.28 -17.25 -4.80
N GLY A 367 6.93 -16.33 -5.53
CA GLY A 367 6.57 -14.91 -5.57
C GLY A 367 7.42 -13.99 -4.69
N ALA A 368 8.57 -14.44 -4.19
CA ALA A 368 9.53 -13.54 -3.53
C ALA A 368 10.04 -12.48 -4.53
N HIS A 369 10.13 -11.23 -4.08
CA HIS A 369 10.61 -10.12 -4.91
C HIS A 369 12.13 -9.97 -4.85
N ALA A 370 12.72 -10.46 -3.76
CA ALA A 370 14.15 -10.48 -3.52
C ALA A 370 14.53 -11.75 -2.75
N VAL A 371 15.80 -12.11 -2.85
CA VAL A 371 16.37 -13.23 -2.10
C VAL A 371 17.56 -12.76 -1.27
N PHE A 372 17.77 -13.41 -0.13
CA PHE A 372 18.77 -13.02 0.85
C PHE A 372 19.49 -14.24 1.42
N VAL A 373 20.81 -14.29 1.26
CA VAL A 373 21.66 -15.38 1.79
C VAL A 373 22.71 -14.81 2.75
N PRO A 374 22.37 -14.54 4.02
CA PRO A 374 23.35 -14.06 5.00
C PRO A 374 24.47 -15.07 5.22
N GLY A 375 25.70 -14.57 5.36
CA GLY A 375 26.89 -15.40 5.53
C GLY A 375 27.61 -15.79 4.23
N MET A 376 26.97 -15.63 3.06
CA MET A 376 27.64 -15.77 1.76
C MET A 376 28.55 -14.56 1.51
N ARG A 377 29.87 -14.75 1.67
CA ARG A 377 30.89 -13.68 1.58
C ARG A 377 31.82 -13.82 0.37
N ASP A 378 31.89 -14.99 -0.25
CA ASP A 378 32.78 -15.20 -1.39
C ASP A 378 32.23 -14.51 -2.64
N GLU A 379 33.08 -13.76 -3.36
CA GLU A 379 32.64 -12.99 -4.53
C GLU A 379 32.14 -13.88 -5.67
N ARG A 380 32.69 -15.09 -5.83
CA ARG A 380 32.25 -16.03 -6.88
C ARG A 380 30.88 -16.59 -6.52
N SER A 381 30.67 -16.98 -5.26
CA SER A 381 29.37 -17.43 -4.76
C SER A 381 28.30 -16.35 -4.93
N ILE A 382 28.61 -15.09 -4.55
CA ILE A 382 27.70 -13.94 -4.71
C ILE A 382 27.36 -13.73 -6.19
N SER A 383 28.38 -13.74 -7.08
CA SER A 383 28.16 -13.57 -8.52
C SER A 383 27.32 -14.72 -9.11
N ALA A 384 27.55 -15.95 -8.65
CA ALA A 384 26.80 -17.11 -9.08
C ALA A 384 25.33 -17.01 -8.66
N LEU A 385 25.06 -16.57 -7.43
CA LEU A 385 23.69 -16.31 -6.98
C LEU A 385 23.01 -15.24 -7.82
N VAL A 386 23.66 -14.08 -8.01
CA VAL A 386 23.14 -12.97 -8.84
C VAL A 386 22.83 -13.44 -10.27
N ALA A 387 23.67 -14.27 -10.86
CA ALA A 387 23.44 -14.79 -12.21
C ALA A 387 22.34 -15.85 -12.29
N ALA A 388 22.02 -16.53 -11.19
CA ALA A 388 21.13 -17.69 -11.17
C ALA A 388 19.66 -17.38 -10.84
N VAL A 389 19.36 -16.19 -10.31
CA VAL A 389 18.00 -15.80 -9.88
C VAL A 389 17.53 -14.56 -10.62
N ASP A 390 16.29 -14.59 -11.12
CA ASP A 390 15.65 -13.43 -11.76
C ASP A 390 14.94 -12.55 -10.71
N ALA A 391 15.70 -12.13 -9.69
CA ALA A 391 15.20 -11.32 -8.58
C ALA A 391 16.33 -10.48 -7.96
N ALA A 392 15.96 -9.47 -7.18
CA ALA A 392 16.93 -8.65 -6.46
C ALA A 392 17.68 -9.48 -5.42
N VAL A 393 19.01 -9.51 -5.49
CA VAL A 393 19.85 -10.17 -4.47
C VAL A 393 20.20 -9.19 -3.35
N ASN A 394 19.89 -9.58 -2.11
CA ASN A 394 20.28 -8.91 -0.88
C ASN A 394 21.49 -9.62 -0.25
N VAL A 395 22.50 -8.85 0.17
CA VAL A 395 23.66 -9.35 0.93
C VAL A 395 23.74 -8.66 2.28
N LEU A 396 24.03 -9.42 3.34
CA LEU A 396 24.34 -8.86 4.65
C LEU A 396 25.76 -8.33 4.64
N TYR A 397 25.94 -7.03 4.89
CA TYR A 397 27.27 -6.43 4.98
C TYR A 397 28.07 -7.07 6.13
N SER A 398 29.30 -7.46 5.82
CA SER A 398 30.26 -8.02 6.75
C SER A 398 31.61 -7.29 6.59
N PRO A 399 32.26 -6.84 7.67
CA PRO A 399 33.61 -6.25 7.59
C PRO A 399 34.64 -7.17 6.92
N ASP A 400 34.49 -8.49 7.09
CA ASP A 400 35.37 -9.50 6.48
C ASP A 400 34.98 -9.89 5.04
N GLY A 401 33.97 -9.24 4.46
CA GLY A 401 33.46 -9.51 3.12
C GLY A 401 33.80 -8.41 2.11
N PRO A 402 33.25 -8.50 0.87
CA PRO A 402 33.42 -7.46 -0.13
C PRO A 402 32.82 -6.13 0.35
N GLY A 403 33.51 -5.02 0.07
CA GLY A 403 33.02 -3.68 0.40
C GLY A 403 31.76 -3.31 -0.40
N TYR A 404 30.99 -2.33 0.09
CA TYR A 404 29.73 -1.87 -0.52
C TYR A 404 29.83 -1.60 -2.04
N ARG A 405 30.87 -0.86 -2.46
CA ARG A 405 31.09 -0.57 -3.89
C ARG A 405 31.32 -1.84 -4.70
N ARG A 406 32.09 -2.79 -4.14
CA ARG A 406 32.39 -4.06 -4.79
C ARG A 406 31.14 -4.93 -4.92
N LEU A 407 30.30 -5.00 -3.90
CA LEU A 407 29.01 -5.70 -3.97
C LEU A 407 28.14 -5.19 -5.13
N GLY A 408 28.11 -3.87 -5.36
CA GLY A 408 27.42 -3.30 -6.53
C GLY A 408 28.00 -3.70 -7.88
N GLU A 409 29.34 -3.82 -7.99
CA GLU A 409 29.99 -4.32 -9.21
C GLU A 409 29.68 -5.80 -9.47
N LEU A 410 29.36 -6.58 -8.42
CA LEU A 410 28.92 -7.98 -8.54
C LEU A 410 27.43 -8.12 -8.90
N GLY A 411 26.70 -7.01 -9.03
CA GLY A 411 25.27 -7.01 -9.37
C GLY A 411 24.32 -7.18 -8.17
N VAL A 412 24.81 -7.02 -6.94
CA VAL A 412 23.95 -7.02 -5.75
C VAL A 412 22.98 -5.83 -5.79
N ALA A 413 21.70 -6.09 -5.56
CA ALA A 413 20.65 -5.07 -5.61
C ALA A 413 20.41 -4.38 -4.25
N ARG A 414 20.66 -5.08 -3.15
CA ARG A 414 20.50 -4.57 -1.78
C ARG A 414 21.63 -5.04 -0.87
N VAL A 415 22.10 -4.14 -0.01
CA VAL A 415 23.07 -4.43 1.05
C VAL A 415 22.44 -4.05 2.37
N SER A 416 22.06 -5.04 3.16
CA SER A 416 21.50 -4.83 4.50
C SER A 416 22.62 -4.77 5.54
N CYS A 417 22.48 -3.93 6.58
CA CYS A 417 23.46 -3.85 7.67
C CYS A 417 23.19 -4.85 8.80
N GLY A 418 21.99 -5.43 8.86
CA GLY A 418 21.53 -6.32 9.93
C GLY A 418 21.82 -5.74 11.31
N SER A 419 22.22 -6.58 12.26
CA SER A 419 22.52 -6.13 13.62
C SER A 419 23.85 -5.38 13.78
N LEU A 420 24.62 -5.14 12.72
CA LEU A 420 25.91 -4.48 12.83
C LEU A 420 25.82 -3.10 13.50
N PRO A 421 24.91 -2.18 13.11
CA PRO A 421 24.83 -0.87 13.75
C PRO A 421 24.43 -0.97 15.23
N PHE A 422 23.56 -1.92 15.60
CA PHE A 422 23.22 -2.22 17.00
C PHE A 422 24.44 -2.66 17.80
N ARG A 423 25.20 -3.64 17.29
CA ARG A 423 26.39 -4.17 17.97
C ARG A 423 27.49 -3.12 18.11
N VAL A 424 27.67 -2.27 17.11
CA VAL A 424 28.61 -1.13 17.16
C VAL A 424 28.18 -0.12 18.22
N ALA A 425 26.88 0.23 18.28
CA ALA A 425 26.35 1.15 19.28
C ALA A 425 26.53 0.60 20.71
N LEU A 426 26.24 -0.69 20.91
CA LEU A 426 26.43 -1.37 22.19
C LEU A 426 27.92 -1.37 22.61
N GLY A 427 28.82 -1.69 21.68
CA GLY A 427 30.27 -1.64 21.93
C GLY A 427 30.76 -0.23 22.30
N ALA A 428 30.26 0.81 21.62
CA ALA A 428 30.61 2.20 21.93
C ALA A 428 30.09 2.63 23.31
N ALA A 429 28.88 2.20 23.69
CA ALA A 429 28.33 2.46 25.02
C ALA A 429 29.19 1.83 26.13
N VAL A 430 29.59 0.56 25.97
CA VAL A 430 30.48 -0.12 26.92
C VAL A 430 31.84 0.57 27.00
N ALA A 431 32.49 0.83 25.86
CA ALA A 431 33.80 1.49 25.81
C ALA A 431 33.78 2.90 26.44
N THR A 432 32.65 3.62 26.32
CA THR A 432 32.45 4.92 26.97
C THR A 432 32.48 4.78 28.50
N VAL A 433 31.72 3.82 29.05
CA VAL A 433 31.69 3.58 30.51
C VAL A 433 33.06 3.12 31.02
N GLU A 434 33.76 2.26 30.29
CA GLU A 434 35.11 1.81 30.64
C GLU A 434 36.13 2.97 30.64
N ALA A 435 36.04 3.89 29.67
CA ALA A 435 36.89 5.07 29.62
C ALA A 435 36.65 5.98 30.82
N VAL A 436 35.37 6.25 31.17
CA VAL A 436 35.01 7.05 32.35
C VAL A 436 35.53 6.40 33.63
N ALA A 437 35.32 5.09 33.80
CA ALA A 437 35.78 4.36 34.97
C ALA A 437 37.31 4.39 35.13
N ALA A 438 38.05 4.44 34.01
CA ALA A 438 39.50 4.52 33.98
C ALA A 438 40.05 5.96 33.98
N GLY A 439 39.21 7.00 34.07
CA GLY A 439 39.64 8.40 33.98
C GLY A 439 40.24 8.79 32.62
N ARG A 440 39.91 8.05 31.55
CA ARG A 440 40.38 8.32 30.19
C ARG A 440 39.36 9.17 29.42
N PRO A 441 39.79 9.88 28.36
CA PRO A 441 38.86 10.54 27.44
C PRO A 441 37.87 9.55 26.83
N VAL A 442 36.60 9.97 26.70
CA VAL A 442 35.56 9.17 26.04
C VAL A 442 35.90 9.01 24.55
N PRO A 443 35.90 7.79 24.01
CA PRO A 443 36.14 7.56 22.58
C PRO A 443 34.99 8.09 21.71
N GLY A 444 35.32 8.89 20.69
CA GLY A 444 34.35 9.42 19.72
C GLY A 444 33.56 10.64 20.21
N GLY A 445 32.75 11.21 19.31
CA GLY A 445 31.85 12.32 19.63
C GLY A 445 30.45 11.82 19.97
N ALA A 446 29.99 12.04 21.19
CA ALA A 446 28.61 11.73 21.57
C ALA A 446 27.63 12.59 20.76
N VAL A 447 26.54 11.99 20.30
CA VAL A 447 25.40 12.77 19.77
C VAL A 447 24.94 13.69 20.89
N SER A 448 24.84 14.98 20.60
CA SER A 448 24.49 15.96 21.62
C SER A 448 23.05 15.75 22.12
N TYR A 449 22.79 16.15 23.36
CA TYR A 449 21.45 16.09 23.94
C TYR A 449 20.41 16.81 23.06
N ALA A 450 20.77 17.98 22.54
CA ALA A 450 19.90 18.77 21.67
C ALA A 450 19.57 18.03 20.36
N GLU A 451 20.54 17.33 19.76
CA GLU A 451 20.30 16.53 18.55
C GLU A 451 19.37 15.34 18.83
N VAL A 452 19.52 14.65 19.96
CA VAL A 452 18.62 13.55 20.34
C VAL A 452 17.19 14.07 20.52
N VAL A 453 17.00 15.14 21.29
CA VAL A 453 15.67 15.74 21.53
C VAL A 453 15.03 16.21 20.22
N ALA A 454 15.79 16.86 19.35
CA ALA A 454 15.28 17.33 18.06
C ALA A 454 14.79 16.17 17.17
N ARG A 455 15.46 15.02 17.22
CA ARG A 455 15.09 13.82 16.45
C ARG A 455 13.93 13.04 17.07
N SER A 456 13.72 13.15 18.39
CA SER A 456 12.61 12.50 19.09
C SER A 456 11.29 13.28 19.00
N GLY A 457 11.34 14.60 18.82
CA GLY A 457 10.17 15.49 18.83
C GLY A 457 9.51 15.75 17.48
N ALA A 458 10.10 15.29 16.37
CA ALA A 458 9.48 15.40 15.05
C ALA A 458 8.36 14.36 14.93
N ALA A 459 7.15 14.74 15.33
CA ALA A 459 5.96 13.92 15.15
C ALA A 459 5.75 13.54 13.66
N PRO A 460 5.13 12.38 13.38
CA PRO A 460 4.70 12.01 12.04
C PRO A 460 3.81 13.11 11.44
N ARG A 461 3.99 13.42 10.16
CA ARG A 461 2.98 14.17 9.40
C ARG A 461 1.85 13.26 8.97
#